data_AF-A0A6J1W336-F1
#
_entry.id   AF-A0A6J1W336-F1
#
_cell.length_a   1.000
_cell.length_b   1.000
_cell.length_c   1.000
_cell.angle_alpha   90.00
_cell.angle_beta   90.00
_cell.angle_gamma   90.00
#
_symmetry.space_group_name_H-M   'P 1'
#
loop_
_entity.id
_entity.type
_entity.pdbx_description
1 polymer ?
#
loop_
_entity_poly.entity_id
_entity_poly.type
_entity_poly.pdbx_seq_one_letter_code
_entity_poly.pdbx_strand_id
1 'polypeptide(L)'
;LPYLSGESLHSYRICIQAILLDKPKVATANLSKYLELLRSHQNRPAKCLTIMWALGQAGFADLTEGLKVWLGIMLPVLGIKSLSPYAISYLDRLLMMHPNLSKGFGIIGPKDFFPLLDFAFMPNNSLSSSLQEQLRQLYPRLKVLAFGANPETSLHTYFPSFLSRTMPSCPSDMKKEVRLGGGQDQKEQT
;
A
#
# COMPACT_ATOMS: atom_id res chain seq x y z
N LEU A 1 7.82 -38.01 -21.40
CA LEU A 1 6.92 -36.89 -21.76
C LEU A 1 7.28 -35.64 -20.93
N PRO A 2 8.16 -34.74 -21.40
CA PRO A 2 8.69 -33.66 -20.56
C PRO A 2 8.12 -32.25 -20.86
N TYR A 3 6.83 -32.11 -21.22
CA TYR A 3 6.21 -30.80 -21.51
C TYR A 3 5.13 -30.33 -20.50
N LEU A 4 4.75 -31.16 -19.51
CA LEU A 4 3.61 -30.89 -18.62
C LEU A 4 3.84 -29.83 -17.52
N SER A 5 5.09 -29.46 -17.25
CA SER A 5 5.41 -28.56 -16.14
C SER A 5 5.09 -27.09 -16.43
N GLY A 6 5.11 -26.70 -17.71
CA GLY A 6 4.84 -25.31 -18.14
C GLY A 6 3.35 -25.00 -18.29
N GLU A 7 2.60 -25.89 -18.95
CA GLU A 7 1.16 -25.70 -19.21
C GLU A 7 0.33 -25.69 -17.93
N SER A 8 0.65 -26.56 -16.98
CA SER A 8 -0.05 -26.63 -15.68
C SER A 8 0.06 -25.31 -14.91
N LEU A 9 1.23 -24.68 -14.88
CA LEU A 9 1.43 -23.40 -14.20
C LEU A 9 0.61 -22.26 -14.82
N HIS A 10 0.48 -22.24 -16.14
CA HIS A 10 -0.34 -21.24 -16.84
C HIS A 10 -1.82 -21.43 -16.51
N SER A 11 -2.31 -22.67 -16.53
CA SER A 11 -3.68 -22.98 -16.15
C SER A 11 -4.00 -22.56 -14.71
N TYR A 12 -3.09 -22.79 -13.76
CA TYR A 12 -3.28 -22.29 -12.38
C TYR A 12 -3.36 -20.76 -12.30
N ARG A 13 -2.55 -20.04 -13.06
CA ARG A 13 -2.60 -18.57 -13.10
C ARG A 13 -3.95 -18.07 -13.60
N ILE A 14 -4.46 -18.67 -14.68
CA ILE A 14 -5.77 -18.35 -15.24
C ILE A 14 -6.87 -18.65 -14.22
N CYS A 15 -6.83 -19.80 -13.53
CA CYS A 15 -7.79 -20.15 -12.49
C CYS A 15 -7.78 -19.13 -11.34
N ILE A 16 -6.60 -18.73 -10.85
CA ILE A 16 -6.48 -17.73 -9.79
C ILE A 16 -7.09 -16.39 -10.23
N GLN A 17 -6.77 -15.96 -11.45
CA GLN A 17 -7.33 -14.73 -12.03
C GLN A 17 -8.84 -14.79 -12.15
N ALA A 18 -9.39 -15.88 -12.68
CA ALA A 18 -10.83 -16.06 -12.82
C ALA A 18 -11.54 -16.07 -11.46
N ILE A 19 -11.00 -16.80 -10.48
CA ILE A 19 -11.57 -16.86 -9.13
C ILE A 19 -11.56 -15.49 -8.46
N LEU A 20 -10.47 -14.74 -8.56
CA LEU A 20 -10.33 -13.46 -7.87
C LEU A 20 -10.99 -12.30 -8.62
N LEU A 21 -11.28 -12.47 -9.91
CA LEU A 21 -12.16 -11.59 -10.67
C LEU A 21 -13.62 -11.74 -10.20
N ASP A 22 -14.07 -12.98 -9.96
CA ASP A 22 -15.44 -13.27 -9.50
C ASP A 22 -15.62 -13.04 -7.98
N LYS A 23 -14.63 -13.44 -7.17
CA LYS A 23 -14.70 -13.44 -5.70
C LYS A 23 -13.42 -12.86 -5.07
N PRO A 24 -13.17 -11.55 -5.20
CA PRO A 24 -11.95 -10.90 -4.71
C PRO A 24 -11.74 -11.06 -3.19
N LYS A 25 -12.83 -11.12 -2.41
CA LYS A 25 -12.80 -11.31 -0.94
C LYS A 25 -12.12 -12.62 -0.50
N VAL A 26 -12.00 -13.62 -1.38
CA VAL A 26 -11.28 -14.86 -1.06
C VAL A 26 -9.81 -14.58 -0.74
N ALA A 27 -9.17 -13.62 -1.44
CA ALA A 27 -7.77 -13.27 -1.18
C ALA A 27 -7.57 -12.62 0.20
N THR A 28 -8.59 -11.94 0.73
CA THR A 28 -8.48 -11.15 1.97
C THR A 28 -9.11 -11.81 3.18
N ALA A 29 -9.79 -12.95 3.00
CA ALA A 29 -10.43 -13.69 4.07
C ALA A 29 -9.47 -14.09 5.20
N ASN A 30 -8.17 -14.28 4.91
CA ASN A 30 -7.18 -14.66 5.91
C ASN A 30 -5.77 -14.08 5.62
N LEU A 31 -5.67 -12.75 5.58
CA LEU A 31 -4.41 -12.06 5.29
C LEU A 31 -3.28 -12.38 6.29
N SER A 32 -3.59 -12.59 7.58
CA SER A 32 -2.59 -12.92 8.59
C SER A 32 -1.88 -14.23 8.27
N LYS A 33 -2.63 -15.28 7.92
CA LYS A 33 -2.06 -16.58 7.51
C LYS A 33 -1.18 -16.46 6.26
N TYR A 34 -1.59 -15.64 5.30
CA TYR A 34 -0.77 -15.42 4.10
C TYR A 34 0.50 -14.62 4.39
N LEU A 35 0.44 -13.65 5.30
CA LEU A 35 1.61 -12.91 5.76
C LEU A 35 2.60 -13.83 6.49
N GLU A 36 2.12 -14.74 7.34
CA GLU A 36 2.94 -15.76 7.98
C GLU A 36 3.61 -16.69 6.96
N LEU A 37 2.86 -17.15 5.96
CA LEU A 37 3.41 -17.96 4.86
C LEU A 37 4.47 -17.19 4.06
N LEU A 38 4.25 -15.90 3.81
CA LEU A 38 5.23 -15.07 3.13
C LEU A 38 6.50 -14.94 3.99
N ARG A 39 6.35 -14.68 5.30
CA ARG A 39 7.45 -14.59 6.28
C ARG A 39 8.28 -15.87 6.34
N SER A 40 7.65 -17.05 6.36
CA SER A 40 8.35 -18.34 6.36
C SER A 40 9.14 -18.62 5.07
N HIS A 41 8.91 -17.84 4.02
CA HIS A 41 9.57 -17.96 2.72
C HIS A 41 10.38 -16.72 2.33
N GLN A 42 10.66 -15.78 3.24
CA GLN A 42 11.38 -14.53 2.93
C GLN A 42 12.75 -14.75 2.25
N ASN A 43 13.42 -15.85 2.56
CA ASN A 43 14.70 -16.23 1.93
C ASN A 43 14.54 -16.76 0.49
N ARG A 44 13.31 -16.84 -0.03
CA ARG A 44 12.99 -17.34 -1.39
C ARG A 44 12.11 -16.31 -2.12
N PRO A 45 12.69 -15.21 -2.64
CA PRO A 45 11.94 -14.10 -3.21
C PRO A 45 10.91 -14.51 -4.28
N ALA A 46 11.24 -15.45 -5.16
CA ALA A 46 10.31 -15.94 -6.18
C ALA A 46 9.00 -16.53 -5.61
N LYS A 47 9.07 -17.21 -4.45
CA LYS A 47 7.87 -17.72 -3.77
C LYS A 47 7.05 -16.58 -3.17
N CYS A 48 7.69 -15.63 -2.48
CA CYS A 48 7.02 -14.47 -1.93
C CYS A 48 6.33 -13.64 -3.03
N LEU A 49 7.02 -13.40 -4.14
CA LEU A 49 6.47 -12.70 -5.31
C LEU A 49 5.26 -13.43 -5.91
N THR A 50 5.29 -14.77 -5.94
CA THR A 50 4.14 -15.56 -6.40
C THR A 50 2.93 -15.40 -5.46
N ILE A 51 3.15 -15.40 -4.14
CA ILE A 51 2.09 -15.17 -3.14
C ILE A 51 1.52 -13.76 -3.29
N MET A 52 2.40 -12.74 -3.34
CA MET A 52 1.99 -11.34 -3.53
C MET A 52 1.21 -11.15 -4.83
N TRP A 53 1.65 -11.80 -5.91
CA TRP A 53 0.96 -11.76 -7.20
C TRP A 53 -0.42 -12.41 -7.17
N ALA A 54 -0.53 -13.58 -6.54
CA ALA A 54 -1.80 -14.30 -6.45
C ALA A 54 -2.82 -13.48 -5.66
N LEU A 55 -2.45 -12.99 -4.47
CA LEU A 55 -3.35 -12.17 -3.63
C LEU A 55 -3.69 -10.83 -4.28
N GLY A 56 -2.71 -10.24 -4.98
CA GLY A 56 -2.90 -8.98 -5.69
C GLY A 56 -3.96 -9.03 -6.79
N GLN A 57 -4.31 -10.21 -7.32
CA GLN A 57 -5.35 -10.30 -8.36
C GLN A 57 -6.70 -9.74 -7.89
N ALA A 58 -7.00 -9.80 -6.59
CA ALA A 58 -8.22 -9.23 -6.02
C ALA A 58 -8.35 -7.71 -6.28
N GLY A 59 -7.23 -6.99 -6.31
CA GLY A 59 -7.20 -5.55 -6.55
C GLY A 59 -7.58 -5.15 -7.97
N PHE A 60 -7.52 -6.06 -8.95
CA PHE A 60 -7.94 -5.77 -10.31
C PHE A 60 -9.46 -5.64 -10.43
N ALA A 61 -10.21 -6.39 -9.61
CA ALA A 61 -11.67 -6.33 -9.59
C ALA A 61 -12.22 -5.34 -8.54
N ASP A 62 -11.55 -5.21 -7.40
CA ASP A 62 -12.05 -4.46 -6.26
C ASP A 62 -10.95 -3.65 -5.56
N LEU A 63 -11.10 -2.31 -5.56
CA LEU A 63 -10.17 -1.39 -4.92
C LEU A 63 -9.99 -1.67 -3.42
N THR A 64 -11.09 -1.91 -2.71
CA THR A 64 -11.09 -2.13 -1.26
C THR A 64 -10.31 -3.38 -0.90
N GLU A 65 -10.53 -4.48 -1.62
CA GLU A 65 -9.78 -5.72 -1.42
C GLU A 65 -8.32 -5.58 -1.86
N GLY A 66 -8.06 -4.85 -2.95
CA GLY A 66 -6.71 -4.52 -3.39
C GLY A 66 -5.90 -3.74 -2.35
N LEU A 67 -6.52 -2.76 -1.70
CA LEU A 67 -5.92 -1.97 -0.61
C LEU A 67 -5.67 -2.84 0.62
N LYS A 68 -6.63 -3.68 1.02
CA LYS A 68 -6.42 -4.63 2.13
C LYS A 68 -5.23 -5.56 1.89
N VAL A 69 -5.10 -6.10 0.67
CA VAL A 69 -3.92 -6.91 0.29
C VAL A 69 -2.65 -6.09 0.39
N TRP A 70 -2.65 -4.86 -0.13
CA TRP A 70 -1.46 -4.02 -0.09
C TRP A 70 -1.03 -3.70 1.36
N LEU A 71 -1.96 -3.23 2.19
CA LEU A 71 -1.70 -2.88 3.60
C LEU A 71 -1.33 -4.11 4.43
N GLY A 72 -2.00 -5.24 4.22
CA GLY A 72 -1.80 -6.45 5.02
C GLY A 72 -0.62 -7.33 4.60
N ILE A 73 -0.20 -7.27 3.34
CA ILE A 73 0.83 -8.17 2.78
C ILE A 73 2.04 -7.40 2.27
N MET A 74 1.83 -6.32 1.51
CA MET A 74 2.91 -5.65 0.78
C MET A 74 3.60 -4.54 1.59
N LEU A 75 2.84 -3.76 2.36
CA LEU A 75 3.38 -2.74 3.26
C LEU A 75 4.34 -3.35 4.32
N PRO A 76 4.03 -4.50 4.98
CA PRO A 76 4.93 -5.12 5.95
C PRO A 76 6.26 -5.60 5.36
N VAL A 77 6.36 -5.77 4.04
CA VAL A 77 7.57 -6.24 3.35
C VAL A 77 8.24 -5.14 2.53
N LEU A 78 7.78 -3.90 2.67
CA LEU A 78 8.28 -2.76 1.90
C LEU A 78 9.77 -2.49 2.18
N GLY A 79 10.27 -2.91 3.34
CA GLY A 79 11.70 -2.84 3.66
C GLY A 79 12.56 -3.99 3.11
N ILE A 80 11.97 -4.97 2.42
CA ILE A 80 12.69 -6.10 1.85
C ILE A 80 13.02 -5.77 0.38
N LYS A 81 14.30 -5.48 0.09
CA LYS A 81 14.77 -5.01 -1.22
C LYS A 81 14.33 -5.87 -2.42
N SER A 82 14.22 -7.18 -2.24
CA SER A 82 13.81 -8.11 -3.30
C SER A 82 12.29 -8.14 -3.56
N LEU A 83 11.49 -7.56 -2.67
CA LEU A 83 10.02 -7.57 -2.75
C LEU A 83 9.43 -6.16 -2.93
N SER A 84 10.12 -5.14 -2.43
CA SER A 84 9.64 -3.76 -2.46
C SER A 84 9.37 -3.19 -3.87
N PRO A 85 10.12 -3.54 -4.95
CA PRO A 85 9.76 -3.07 -6.29
C PRO A 85 8.38 -3.56 -6.74
N TYR A 86 8.03 -4.81 -6.39
CA TYR A 86 6.72 -5.37 -6.71
C TYR A 86 5.61 -4.69 -5.91
N ALA A 87 5.84 -4.45 -4.61
CA ALA A 87 4.88 -3.77 -3.74
C ALA A 87 4.51 -2.37 -4.23
N ILE A 88 5.50 -1.57 -4.64
CA ILE A 88 5.28 -0.22 -5.19
C ILE A 88 4.58 -0.30 -6.56
N SER A 89 5.06 -1.16 -7.46
CA SER A 89 4.49 -1.31 -8.80
C SER A 89 3.04 -1.81 -8.76
N TYR A 90 2.70 -2.66 -7.79
CA TYR A 90 1.32 -3.11 -7.59
C TYR A 90 0.43 -1.95 -7.16
N LEU A 91 0.88 -1.14 -6.19
CA LEU A 91 0.10 0.01 -5.71
C LEU A 91 -0.18 1.01 -6.82
N ASP A 92 0.85 1.34 -7.61
CA ASP A 92 0.70 2.21 -8.77
C ASP A 92 -0.38 1.70 -9.73
N ARG A 93 -0.29 0.42 -10.14
CA ARG A 93 -1.29 -0.21 -11.01
C ARG A 93 -2.69 -0.23 -10.38
N LEU A 94 -2.80 -0.55 -9.10
CA LEU A 94 -4.07 -0.58 -8.38
C LEU A 94 -4.75 0.79 -8.46
N LEU A 95 -3.99 1.85 -8.16
CA LEU A 95 -4.48 3.22 -8.21
C LEU A 95 -4.79 3.63 -9.66
N MET A 96 -3.98 3.24 -10.65
CA MET A 96 -4.24 3.55 -12.06
C MET A 96 -5.55 2.91 -12.56
N MET A 97 -5.83 1.65 -12.18
CA MET A 97 -7.05 0.94 -12.59
C MET A 97 -8.32 1.47 -11.92
N HIS A 98 -8.20 2.03 -10.71
CA HIS A 98 -9.31 2.57 -9.94
C HIS A 98 -9.17 4.09 -9.80
N PRO A 99 -9.58 4.88 -10.82
CA PRO A 99 -9.50 6.34 -10.75
C PRO A 99 -10.44 6.92 -9.68
N ASN A 100 -11.61 6.27 -9.46
CA ASN A 100 -12.53 6.64 -8.40
C ASN A 100 -12.14 5.95 -7.08
N LEU A 101 -11.58 6.73 -6.16
CA LEU A 101 -11.06 6.25 -4.88
C LEU A 101 -12.10 6.11 -3.77
N SER A 102 -13.36 6.52 -4.00
CA SER A 102 -14.39 6.58 -2.95
C SER A 102 -14.61 5.25 -2.21
N LYS A 103 -14.53 4.12 -2.92
CA LYS A 103 -14.65 2.77 -2.33
C LYS A 103 -13.51 2.41 -1.37
N GLY A 104 -12.37 3.09 -1.48
CA GLY A 104 -11.19 2.87 -0.64
C GLY A 104 -11.09 3.82 0.56
N PHE A 105 -12.02 4.78 0.71
CA PHE A 105 -11.97 5.74 1.82
C PHE A 105 -12.07 5.05 3.18
N GLY A 106 -11.23 5.48 4.11
CA GLY A 106 -11.20 4.95 5.48
C GLY A 106 -10.55 3.57 5.63
N ILE A 107 -10.10 2.96 4.53
CA ILE A 107 -9.35 1.69 4.57
C ILE A 107 -7.94 1.90 5.10
N ILE A 108 -7.31 3.05 4.79
CA ILE A 108 -5.99 3.42 5.31
C ILE A 108 -6.17 4.14 6.65
N GLY A 109 -6.12 3.38 7.74
CA GLY A 109 -6.17 3.94 9.09
C GLY A 109 -4.85 4.58 9.53
N PRO A 110 -4.83 5.30 10.67
CA PRO A 110 -3.61 5.91 11.21
C PRO A 110 -2.43 4.94 11.35
N LYS A 111 -2.70 3.72 11.82
CA LYS A 111 -1.69 2.67 12.01
C LYS A 111 -0.95 2.27 10.71
N ASP A 112 -1.59 2.46 9.55
CA ASP A 112 -1.03 2.12 8.25
C ASP A 112 -0.50 3.36 7.53
N PHE A 113 -1.18 4.51 7.72
CA PHE A 113 -0.82 5.79 7.12
C PHE A 113 0.53 6.33 7.60
N PHE A 114 0.85 6.16 8.89
CA PHE A 114 2.09 6.70 9.45
C PHE A 114 3.35 5.93 9.02
N PRO A 115 3.38 4.59 9.02
CA PRO A 115 4.46 3.85 8.37
C PRO A 115 4.64 4.23 6.90
N LEU A 116 3.52 4.45 6.18
CA LEU A 116 3.51 4.95 4.81
C LEU A 116 4.22 6.31 4.66
N LEU A 117 3.89 7.27 5.54
CA LEU A 117 4.53 8.58 5.61
C LEU A 117 6.04 8.43 5.89
N ASP A 118 6.42 7.57 6.83
CA ASP A 118 7.82 7.33 7.17
C ASP A 118 8.60 6.74 5.98
N PHE A 119 8.04 5.75 5.28
CA PHE A 119 8.64 5.21 4.06
C PHE A 119 8.74 6.22 2.91
N ALA A 120 7.77 7.13 2.80
CA ALA A 120 7.76 8.14 1.74
C ALA A 120 8.78 9.26 2.01
N PHE A 121 8.94 9.72 3.26
CA PHE A 121 9.65 10.98 3.55
C PHE A 121 10.83 10.88 4.52
N MET A 122 10.94 9.82 5.34
CA MET A 122 12.10 9.70 6.22
C MET A 122 13.34 9.30 5.41
N PRO A 123 14.49 9.98 5.61
CA PRO A 123 15.74 9.60 4.98
C PRO A 123 16.26 8.30 5.61
N ASN A 124 17.14 7.60 4.90
CA ASN A 124 17.80 6.37 5.38
C ASN A 124 16.85 5.24 5.79
N ASN A 125 15.64 5.20 5.23
CA ASN A 125 14.78 4.03 5.35
C ASN A 125 15.26 2.89 4.42
N SER A 126 14.58 1.76 4.46
CA SER A 126 14.99 0.54 3.74
C SER A 126 14.64 0.53 2.24
N LEU A 127 13.90 1.52 1.73
CA LEU A 127 13.66 1.70 0.31
C LEU A 127 14.88 2.33 -0.39
N SER A 128 15.06 1.97 -1.67
CA SER A 128 15.98 2.73 -2.52
C SER A 128 15.39 4.10 -2.84
N SER A 129 16.24 5.09 -3.11
CA SER A 129 15.82 6.46 -3.42
C SER A 129 14.78 6.52 -4.56
N SER A 130 14.98 5.71 -5.61
CA SER A 130 14.04 5.59 -6.73
C SER A 130 12.66 5.06 -6.30
N LEU A 131 12.60 4.00 -5.48
CA LEU A 131 11.31 3.48 -5.00
C LEU A 131 10.63 4.45 -4.04
N GLN A 132 11.42 5.18 -3.24
CA GLN A 132 10.91 6.22 -2.35
C GLN A 132 10.33 7.40 -3.14
N GLU A 133 10.94 7.79 -4.26
CA GLU A 133 10.38 8.78 -5.19
C GLU A 133 9.06 8.32 -5.80
N GLN A 134 8.99 7.07 -6.26
CA GLN A 134 7.75 6.50 -6.77
C GLN A 134 6.65 6.48 -5.70
N LEU A 135 6.97 6.09 -4.47
CA LEU A 135 6.00 6.13 -3.38
C LEU A 135 5.52 7.56 -3.08
N ARG A 136 6.41 8.56 -3.14
CA ARG A 136 6.06 9.98 -3.01
C ARG A 136 5.11 10.46 -4.11
N GLN A 137 5.26 9.97 -5.34
CA GLN A 137 4.33 10.28 -6.43
C GLN A 137 2.93 9.69 -6.21
N LEU A 138 2.84 8.51 -5.57
CA LEU A 138 1.57 7.87 -5.22
C LEU A 138 0.91 8.48 -3.96
N TYR A 139 1.71 9.12 -3.11
CA TYR A 139 1.31 9.63 -1.80
C TYR A 139 0.08 10.54 -1.81
N PRO A 140 -0.12 11.49 -2.74
CA PRO A 140 -1.33 12.32 -2.77
C PRO A 140 -2.62 11.50 -2.85
N ARG A 141 -2.61 10.39 -3.61
CA ARG A 141 -3.76 9.50 -3.74
C ARG A 141 -3.98 8.67 -2.48
N LEU A 142 -2.89 8.23 -1.83
CA LEU A 142 -2.95 7.56 -0.53
C LEU A 142 -3.51 8.48 0.56
N LYS A 143 -3.17 9.77 0.51
CA LYS A 143 -3.69 10.80 1.41
C LYS A 143 -5.20 10.96 1.27
N VAL A 144 -5.70 11.02 0.04
CA VAL A 144 -7.15 11.05 -0.26
C VAL A 144 -7.85 9.78 0.26
N LEU A 145 -7.23 8.61 0.11
CA LEU A 145 -7.76 7.36 0.65
C LEU A 145 -7.81 7.32 2.18
N ALA A 146 -6.83 7.90 2.85
CA ALA A 146 -6.76 7.94 4.32
C ALA A 146 -7.77 8.92 4.94
N PHE A 147 -7.90 10.13 4.38
CA PHE A 147 -8.77 11.17 4.95
C PHE A 147 -10.19 11.17 4.38
N GLY A 148 -10.42 10.47 3.27
CA GLY A 148 -11.73 10.38 2.63
C GLY A 148 -12.28 11.73 2.18
N ALA A 149 -13.61 11.81 2.07
CA ALA A 149 -14.30 13.02 1.61
C ALA A 149 -14.33 14.16 2.66
N ASN A 150 -14.17 13.85 3.95
CA ASN A 150 -14.33 14.81 5.06
C ASN A 150 -13.11 14.80 6.00
N PRO A 151 -11.98 15.43 5.61
CA PRO A 151 -10.74 15.43 6.37
C PRO A 151 -10.91 15.92 7.81
N GLU A 152 -11.77 16.92 8.02
CA GLU A 152 -11.96 17.58 9.32
C GLU A 152 -12.46 16.63 10.41
N THR A 153 -13.27 15.63 10.04
CA THR A 153 -13.79 14.64 11.01
C THR A 153 -12.77 13.57 11.38
N SER A 154 -11.81 13.28 10.49
CA SER A 154 -10.78 12.26 10.70
C SER A 154 -9.50 12.83 11.31
N LEU A 155 -9.22 14.12 11.12
CA LEU A 155 -7.95 14.74 11.49
C LEU A 155 -7.60 14.64 12.98
N HIS A 156 -8.60 14.75 13.86
CA HIS A 156 -8.41 14.61 15.29
C HIS A 156 -7.81 13.25 15.69
N THR A 157 -8.06 12.19 14.93
CA THR A 157 -7.49 10.85 15.16
C THR A 157 -6.00 10.77 14.80
N TYR A 158 -5.54 11.60 13.87
CA TYR A 158 -4.13 11.64 13.43
C TYR A 158 -3.29 12.66 14.22
N PHE A 159 -3.94 13.62 14.88
CA PHE A 159 -3.29 14.76 15.55
C PHE A 159 -2.17 14.39 16.54
N PRO A 160 -2.34 13.43 17.47
CA PRO A 160 -1.26 13.06 18.41
C PRO A 160 -0.02 12.48 17.70
N SER A 161 -0.24 11.78 16.60
CA SER A 161 0.83 11.13 15.82
C SER A 161 1.50 12.08 14.81
N PHE A 162 0.83 13.19 14.47
CA PHE A 162 1.44 14.30 13.74
C PHE A 162 2.36 15.11 14.65
N LEU A 163 1.96 15.37 15.91
CA LEU A 163 2.78 16.11 16.88
C LEU A 163 4.12 15.42 17.15
N SER A 164 4.15 14.09 17.32
CA SER A 164 5.40 13.34 17.51
C SER A 164 6.39 13.45 16.34
N ARG A 165 5.90 13.80 15.14
CA ARG A 165 6.68 13.97 13.90
C ARG A 165 6.97 15.44 13.55
N THR A 166 6.55 16.39 14.38
CA THR A 166 6.98 17.80 14.29
C THR A 166 8.28 18.12 15.03
N MET A 167 8.96 17.09 15.54
CA MET A 167 10.24 17.24 16.24
C MET A 167 11.32 17.88 15.34
N PRO A 168 12.29 18.63 15.93
CA PRO A 168 13.31 19.37 15.18
C PRO A 168 14.09 18.53 14.16
N SER A 169 14.24 17.22 14.41
CA SER A 169 14.97 16.23 13.59
C SER A 169 14.29 15.82 12.28
N CYS A 170 13.03 16.19 12.04
CA CYS A 170 12.33 15.77 10.81
C CYS A 170 12.68 16.65 9.59
N PRO A 171 12.80 16.08 8.37
CA PRO A 171 13.06 16.81 7.13
C PRO A 171 12.04 17.90 6.85
N SER A 172 12.46 18.93 6.12
CA SER A 172 11.59 20.06 5.72
C SER A 172 10.33 19.61 4.98
N ASP A 173 10.46 18.61 4.10
CA ASP A 173 9.36 18.16 3.24
C ASP A 173 8.31 17.37 4.05
N MET A 174 8.76 16.59 5.02
CA MET A 174 7.86 15.93 5.98
C MET A 174 7.13 16.96 6.85
N LYS A 175 7.83 17.99 7.34
CA LYS A 175 7.22 19.09 8.12
C LYS A 175 6.17 19.86 7.30
N LYS A 176 6.44 20.11 6.01
CA LYS A 176 5.46 20.71 5.09
C LYS A 176 4.24 19.82 4.92
N GLU A 177 4.43 18.52 4.72
CA GLU A 177 3.32 17.59 4.54
C GLU A 177 2.46 17.44 5.81
N VAL A 178 3.08 17.43 6.99
CA VAL A 178 2.37 17.41 8.29
C VAL A 178 1.55 18.69 8.49
N ARG A 179 2.09 19.87 8.13
CA ARG A 179 1.34 21.13 8.18
C ARG A 179 0.18 21.17 7.18
N LEU A 180 0.39 20.69 5.96
CA LEU A 180 -0.65 20.60 4.92
C LEU A 180 -1.70 19.53 5.22
N GLY A 181 -1.35 18.50 6.00
CA GLY A 181 -2.29 17.52 6.53
C GLY A 181 -3.22 18.11 7.60
N GLY A 182 -2.77 19.10 8.37
CA GLY A 182 -3.46 19.63 9.55
C GLY A 182 -4.55 20.68 9.31
N GLY A 183 -4.87 21.02 8.06
CA GLY A 183 -5.78 22.12 7.76
C GLY A 183 -5.09 23.48 7.90
N GLN A 184 -4.61 24.02 6.79
CA GLN A 184 -4.44 25.46 6.62
C GLN A 184 -5.00 25.83 5.24
N ASP A 185 -6.32 25.96 5.21
CA ASP A 185 -7.00 26.97 4.39
C ASP A 185 -7.86 27.81 5.34
N GLN A 186 -7.19 28.57 6.21
CA GLN A 186 -7.80 29.74 6.83
C GLN A 186 -6.78 30.89 6.85
N LYS A 187 -6.82 31.62 5.73
CA LYS A 187 -6.65 33.07 5.61
C LYS A 187 -5.40 33.68 6.24
N GLU A 188 -4.31 33.70 5.48
CA GLU A 188 -3.56 34.96 5.32
C GLU A 188 -4.21 35.74 4.17
N GLN A 189 -5.11 36.65 4.51
CA GLN A 189 -5.42 37.81 3.69
C GLN A 189 -6.03 38.90 4.57
N THR A 190 -5.19 39.90 4.84
CA THR A 190 -5.46 41.25 5.38
C THR A 190 -5.91 41.37 6.82
#